data_AF-A0A923XPX2-F1
#
_entry.id   AF-A0A923XPX2-F1
#
_cell.length_a   1.000
_cell.length_b   1.000
_cell.length_c   1.000
_cell.angle_alpha   90.00
_cell.angle_beta   90.00
_cell.angle_gamma   90.00
#
_symmetry.space_group_name_H-M   'P 1'
#
loop_
_entity.id
_entity.type
_entity.pdbx_description
1 polymer ?
#
loop_
_entity_poly.entity_id
_entity_poly.type
_entity_poly.pdbx_seq_one_letter_code
_entity_poly.pdbx_strand_id
1 'polypeptide(L)' 'RADDCCVAHGEHEIGVHALAVPLRNMQGKTVAALNVVVAPGRLAAMPGEFLPLLLEAARELRPLL' A
#
# COMPACT_ATOMS: atom_id res chain seq x y z
N ARG A 1 6.37 2.32 -12.69
CA ARG A 1 6.90 2.83 -11.40
C ARG A 1 7.92 1.82 -10.90
N ALA A 2 9.07 2.26 -10.38
CA ALA A 2 10.18 1.37 -10.05
C ALA A 2 9.93 0.51 -8.79
N ASP A 3 9.16 1.01 -7.82
CA ASP A 3 9.08 0.39 -6.48
C ASP A 3 7.76 -0.33 -6.19
N ASP A 4 6.86 -0.47 -7.17
CA ASP A 4 5.54 -1.10 -7.04
C ASP A 4 4.76 -0.72 -5.75
N CYS A 5 5.02 0.46 -5.19
CA CYS A 5 4.34 1.00 -4.03
C CYS A 5 4.23 2.53 -4.14
N CYS A 6 3.37 3.12 -3.32
CA CYS A 6 3.19 4.57 -3.22
C CYS A 6 3.05 4.94 -1.75
N VAL A 7 3.90 5.84 -1.26
CA VAL A 7 3.72 6.50 0.03
C VAL A 7 3.13 7.87 -0.23
N ALA A 8 2.04 8.20 0.46
CA ALA A 8 1.43 9.51 0.41
C ALA A 8 1.39 10.12 1.82
N HIS A 9 1.91 11.35 1.92
CA HIS A 9 1.77 12.20 3.09
C HIS A 9 0.60 13.14 2.78
N GLY A 10 -0.47 13.12 3.57
CA GLY A 10 -1.63 13.96 3.30
C GLY A 10 -1.27 15.44 3.39
N GLU A 11 -1.07 16.12 2.25
CA GLU A 11 -0.81 17.57 2.22
C GLU A 11 -2.09 18.42 2.40
N HIS A 12 -3.28 17.78 2.41
CA HIS A 12 -4.57 18.47 2.51
C HIS A 12 -5.42 18.10 3.75
N GLU A 13 -5.10 17.01 4.46
CA GLU A 13 -5.71 16.68 5.75
C GLU A 13 -4.58 16.44 6.76
N ILE A 14 -4.49 17.33 7.73
CA ILE A 14 -3.48 17.33 8.79
C ILE A 14 -3.56 15.99 9.55
N GLY A 15 -2.62 15.08 9.26
CA GLY A 15 -2.27 14.00 10.19
C GLY A 15 -2.46 12.55 9.73
N VAL A 16 -2.75 12.25 8.46
CA VAL A 16 -2.80 10.84 8.01
C VAL A 16 -1.66 10.49 7.06
N HIS A 17 -1.06 9.34 7.31
CA HIS A 17 -0.07 8.75 6.41
C HIS A 17 -0.64 7.51 5.75
N ALA A 18 -0.47 7.41 4.43
CA ALA A 18 -0.97 6.28 3.67
C ALA A 18 0.18 5.59 2.91
N LEU A 19 0.15 4.27 2.93
CA LEU A 19 0.98 3.42 2.07
C LEU A 19 0.05 2.56 1.22
N ALA A 20 0.35 2.43 -0.07
CA ALA A 20 -0.43 1.63 -1.00
C ALA A 20 0.44 0.76 -1.91
N VAL A 21 -0.08 -0.41 -2.28
CA VAL A 21 0.51 -1.35 -3.26
C VAL A 21 -0.52 -1.68 -4.35
N PRO A 22 -0.11 -1.97 -5.59
CA PRO A 22 -1.02 -2.34 -6.66
C PRO A 22 -1.55 -3.75 -6.44
N LEU A 23 -2.86 -3.92 -6.65
CA LEU A 23 -3.49 -5.23 -6.79
C LEU A 23 -3.48 -5.62 -8.26
N ARG A 24 -2.84 -6.75 -8.57
CA ARG A 24 -2.70 -7.27 -9.93
C ARG A 24 -3.51 -8.55 -10.05
N ASN A 25 -4.23 -8.73 -11.17
CA ASN A 25 -4.91 -9.98 -11.46
C ASN A 25 -3.92 -11.09 -11.90
N MET A 26 -4.42 -12.28 -12.24
CA MET A 26 -3.58 -13.39 -12.75
C MET A 26 -2.74 -12.99 -13.98
N GLN A 27 -3.26 -12.13 -14.86
CA GLN A 27 -2.57 -11.63 -16.05
C GLN A 27 -1.52 -10.55 -15.75
N GLY A 28 -1.35 -10.17 -14.47
CA GLY A 28 -0.39 -9.13 -14.04
C GLY A 28 -0.89 -7.70 -14.23
N LYS A 29 -2.12 -7.51 -14.71
CA LYS A 29 -2.74 -6.21 -14.91
C LYS A 29 -3.12 -5.62 -13.55
N THR A 30 -2.70 -4.39 -13.28
CA THR A 30 -3.18 -3.63 -12.12
C THR A 30 -4.67 -3.34 -12.30
N VAL A 31 -5.48 -3.78 -11.34
CA VAL A 31 -6.94 -3.62 -11.35
C VAL A 31 -7.45 -2.76 -10.19
N ALA A 32 -6.68 -2.66 -9.11
CA ALA A 32 -6.98 -1.85 -7.94
C ALA A 32 -5.69 -1.51 -7.17
N ALA A 33 -5.83 -0.86 -6.01
CA ALA A 33 -4.76 -0.64 -5.05
C ALA A 33 -5.25 -1.00 -3.64
N LEU A 34 -4.35 -1.53 -2.82
CA LEU A 34 -4.58 -1.81 -1.41
C LEU A 34 -3.81 -0.80 -0.59
N ASN A 35 -4.47 -0.11 0.35
CA ASN A 35 -3.86 0.90 1.20
C ASN A 35 -3.96 0.56 2.69
N VAL A 36 -3.03 1.11 3.46
CA VAL A 36 -3.14 1.25 4.92
C VAL A 36 -3.05 2.74 5.25
N VAL A 37 -3.87 3.18 6.19
CA VAL A 37 -3.84 4.54 6.72
C VAL A 37 -3.43 4.45 8.19
N VAL A 38 -2.42 5.21 8.59
CA VAL A 38 -1.93 5.23 9.97
C VAL A 38 -1.95 6.65 10.54
N ALA A 39 -2.11 6.71 11.86
CA ALA A 39 -2.02 7.94 12.63
C ALA A 39 -0.62 8.59 12.52
N PRO A 40 -0.51 9.91 12.70
CA PRO A 40 0.69 10.67 12.31
C PRO A 40 1.95 10.34 13.12
N GLY A 41 1.80 9.75 14.32
CA GLY A 41 2.90 9.37 15.19
C GLY A 41 3.59 8.03 14.86
N ARG A 42 3.09 7.25 13.89
CA ARG A 42 3.64 5.92 13.54
C ARG A 42 4.51 5.91 12.28
N LEU A 43 4.89 7.09 11.79
CA LEU A 43 5.51 7.30 10.47
C LEU A 43 6.87 6.60 10.27
N ALA A 44 7.72 6.60 11.29
CA ALA A 44 9.11 6.12 11.17
C ALA A 44 9.23 4.59 10.94
N ALA A 45 8.19 3.81 11.29
CA ALA A 45 8.15 2.36 11.09
C ALA A 45 7.45 1.94 9.78
N MET A 46 6.86 2.89 9.03
CA MET A 46 5.80 2.58 8.07
C MET A 46 6.20 1.63 6.92
N PRO A 47 7.27 1.89 6.13
CA PRO A 47 7.58 1.02 5.00
C PRO A 47 8.11 -0.34 5.45
N GLY A 48 8.97 -0.39 6.48
CA GLY A 48 9.59 -1.64 6.94
C GLY A 48 8.59 -2.61 7.55
N GLU A 49 7.59 -2.11 8.28
CA GLU A 49 6.57 -2.94 8.95
C GLU A 49 5.40 -3.28 8.02
N PHE A 50 4.82 -2.28 7.34
CA PHE A 50 3.56 -2.48 6.62
C PHE A 50 3.74 -2.88 5.15
N LEU A 51 4.85 -2.53 4.50
CA LEU A 51 5.05 -2.89 3.08
C LEU A 51 5.09 -4.41 2.86
N PRO A 52 5.83 -5.21 3.66
CA PRO A 52 5.82 -6.67 3.48
C PRO A 52 4.42 -7.27 3.67
N LEU A 53 3.67 -6.78 4.67
CA LEU A 53 2.31 -7.25 4.95
C LEU A 53 1.33 -6.89 3.82
N LEU A 54 1.41 -5.68 3.28
CA LEU A 54 0.58 -5.25 2.15
C LEU A 54 0.90 -6.05 0.87
N LEU A 55 2.18 -6.34 0.62
CA LEU A 55 2.58 -7.16 -0.53
C LEU A 55 2.09 -8.60 -0.40
N GLU A 56 2.14 -9.19 0.80
CA GLU A 56 1.61 -10.53 1.03
C GLU A 56 0.09 -10.56 0.84
N ALA A 57 -0.65 -9.61 1.46
CA ALA A 57 -2.09 -9.49 1.25
C ALA A 57 -2.45 -9.29 -0.23
N ALA A 58 -1.68 -8.49 -0.98
CA ALA A 58 -1.86 -8.31 -2.41
C ALA A 58 -1.65 -9.61 -3.21
N ARG A 59 -0.73 -10.47 -2.77
CA ARG A 59 -0.49 -11.79 -3.37
C ARG A 59 -1.63 -12.76 -3.07
N GLU A 60 -2.13 -12.79 -1.84
CA GLU A 60 -3.26 -13.62 -1.42
C GLU A 60 -4.57 -13.25 -2.12
N LEU A 61 -4.76 -11.97 -2.43
CA LEU A 61 -5.92 -11.48 -3.16
C LEU A 61 -5.87 -11.79 -4.66
N ARG A 62 -4.67 -11.99 -5.23
CA ARG A 62 -4.48 -12.21 -6.67
C ARG A 62 -5.36 -13.30 -7.31
N PRO A 63 -5.60 -14.48 -6.70
CA PRO A 63 -6.53 -15.47 -7.25
C PRO A 63 -8.01 -15.04 -7.27
N LEU A 64 -8.39 -14.00 -6.53
CA LEU A 64 -9.75 -13.48 -6.45
C LEU A 64 -10.01 -12.29 -7.40
N LEU A 65 -8.98 -11.85 -8.15
CA LEU A 65 -8.95 -10.66 -9.01
C LEU A 65 -8.78 -11.03 -10.49
#